data_AF-W1DMC4-F1
#
_entry.id   AF-W1DMC4-F1
#
_cell.length_a   1.000
_cell.length_b   1.000
_cell.length_c   1.000
_cell.angle_alpha   90.00
_cell.angle_beta   90.00
_cell.angle_gamma   90.00
#
_symmetry.space_group_name_H-M   'P 1'
#
loop_
_entity.id
_entity.type
_entity.pdbx_description
1 polymer ?
#
loop_
_entity_poly.entity_id
_entity_poly.type
_entity_poly.pdbx_seq_one_letter_code
_entity_poly.pdbx_strand_id
1 'polypeptide(L)'
;MKALGAALPAFTSHVWYRTPTEADRQAGRFDSEGLMDLAAVADNIRDPQMQYYLCGPVAFMQFAAKQLVELGINKDNIHYECFGPHKVL
;
A
#
# COMPACT_ATOMS: atom_id res chain seq x y z
N MET A 1 13.06 -5.90 -2.98
CA MET A 1 12.14 -5.09 -3.81
C MET A 1 12.86 -4.50 -5.01
N LYS A 2 13.77 -3.51 -4.86
CA LYS A 2 14.44 -2.85 -6.00
C LYS A 2 15.08 -3.79 -7.03
N ALA A 3 15.83 -4.80 -6.58
CA ALA A 3 16.49 -5.74 -7.50
C ALA A 3 15.52 -6.62 -8.32
N LEU A 4 14.43 -7.10 -7.70
CA LEU A 4 13.41 -7.88 -8.41
C LEU A 4 12.54 -7.00 -9.30
N GLY A 5 12.13 -5.84 -8.79
CA GLY A 5 11.30 -4.88 -9.51
C GLY A 5 11.96 -4.35 -10.78
N ALA A 6 13.29 -4.20 -10.79
CA ALA A 6 14.05 -3.77 -11.96
C ALA A 6 13.94 -4.74 -13.16
N ALA A 7 13.54 -5.99 -12.95
CA ALA A 7 13.31 -6.96 -14.02
C ALA A 7 11.93 -6.80 -14.69
N LEU A 8 11.04 -5.99 -14.14
CA LEU A 8 9.69 -5.77 -14.65
C LEU A 8 9.62 -4.43 -15.40
N PRO A 9 9.07 -4.39 -16.63
CA PRO A 9 9.03 -3.18 -17.45
C PRO A 9 8.10 -2.09 -16.88
N ALA A 10 7.15 -2.47 -16.03
CA ALA A 10 6.19 -1.57 -15.39
C ALA A 10 6.09 -1.89 -13.90
N PHE A 11 7.09 -1.47 -13.13
CA PHE A 11 7.14 -1.64 -11.68
C PHE A 11 7.41 -0.31 -10.98
N THR A 12 6.60 -0.02 -9.97
CA THR A 12 6.76 1.12 -9.06
C THR A 12 6.74 0.59 -7.63
N SER A 13 7.58 1.16 -6.76
CA SER A 13 7.56 0.89 -5.32
C SER A 13 7.52 2.19 -4.54
N HIS A 14 6.70 2.23 -3.49
CA HIS A 14 6.64 3.34 -2.55
C HIS A 14 6.65 2.80 -1.12
N VAL A 15 7.49 3.36 -0.26
CA VAL A 15 7.74 2.90 1.11
C VAL A 15 7.41 4.02 2.09
N TRP A 16 6.48 3.76 3.00
CA TRP A 16 6.17 4.65 4.11
C TRP A 16 6.86 4.20 5.40
N TYR A 17 7.55 5.12 6.06
CA TYR A 17 8.01 4.92 7.43
C TYR A 17 7.10 5.71 8.37
N ARG A 18 6.40 5.03 9.28
CA ARG A 18 5.44 5.67 10.18
C ARG A 18 6.08 6.67 11.14
N THR A 19 7.25 6.31 11.68
CA THR A 19 8.00 7.11 12.65
C THR A 19 9.50 6.92 12.39
N PRO A 20 10.05 7.51 11.32
CA PRO A 20 11.46 7.33 10.98
C PRO A 20 12.36 8.01 12.00
N THR A 21 13.50 7.38 12.25
CA THR A 21 14.59 7.97 13.03
C THR A 21 15.36 8.98 12.20
N GLU A 22 16.19 9.79 12.84
CA GLU A 22 17.07 10.71 12.11
C GLU A 22 18.06 9.98 11.20
N ALA A 23 18.54 8.80 11.63
CA ALA A 23 19.36 7.95 10.79
C ALA A 23 18.61 7.46 9.54
N ASP A 24 17.31 7.15 9.65
CA ASP A 24 16.49 6.76 8.50
C ASP A 24 16.34 7.89 7.49
N ARG A 25 16.14 9.13 7.97
CA ARG A 25 16.05 10.33 7.12
C ARG A 25 17.34 10.57 6.36
N GLN A 26 18.47 10.50 7.07
CA GLN A 26 19.79 10.67 6.46
C GLN A 26 20.11 9.54 5.47
N ALA A 27 19.65 8.33 5.73
CA ALA A 27 19.85 7.18 4.85
C ALA A 27 18.92 7.17 3.61
N GLY A 28 17.86 7.99 3.58
CA GLY A 28 16.96 8.12 2.44
C GLY A 28 16.31 6.79 2.01
N ARG A 29 15.90 5.95 2.96
CA ARG A 29 15.43 4.57 2.72
C ARG A 29 13.92 4.42 2.53
N PHE A 30 13.17 5.51 2.60
CA PHE A 30 11.72 5.56 2.47
C PHE A 30 11.32 6.75 1.59
N ASP A 31 10.10 6.72 1.08
CA ASP A 31 9.59 7.73 0.13
C ASP A 31 8.63 8.72 0.82
N SER A 32 7.99 8.33 1.93
CA SER A 32 7.10 9.20 2.71
C SER A 32 7.09 8.89 4.21
N GLU A 33 6.85 9.91 5.03
CA GLU A 33 6.72 9.77 6.49
C GLU A 33 5.25 9.66 6.92
N GLY A 34 4.98 8.90 7.97
CA GLY A 34 3.65 8.76 8.57
C GLY A 34 2.88 7.54 8.09
N LEU A 35 1.56 7.58 8.28
CA LEU A 35 0.67 6.51 7.79
C LEU A 35 0.58 6.54 6.27
N MET A 36 0.27 5.39 5.68
CA MET A 36 0.14 5.24 4.24
C MET A 36 -1.06 6.04 3.73
N ASP A 37 -0.78 7.06 2.92
CA ASP A 37 -1.76 7.88 2.21
C ASP A 37 -1.72 7.51 0.73
N LEU A 38 -2.75 6.81 0.27
CA LEU A 38 -2.85 6.33 -1.11
C LEU A 38 -3.22 7.45 -2.09
N ALA A 39 -3.75 8.58 -1.61
CA ALA A 39 -4.01 9.73 -2.47
C ALA A 39 -2.72 10.29 -3.07
N ALA A 40 -1.60 10.23 -2.32
CA ALA A 40 -0.29 10.68 -2.77
C ALA A 40 0.29 9.86 -3.95
N VAL A 41 -0.23 8.65 -4.19
CA VAL A 41 0.20 7.75 -5.28
C VAL A 41 -0.93 7.39 -6.24
N ALA A 42 -2.10 8.02 -6.11
CA ALA A 42 -3.34 7.63 -6.79
C ALA A 42 -3.20 7.53 -8.31
N ASP A 43 -2.41 8.40 -8.94
CA ASP A 43 -2.18 8.38 -10.39
C ASP A 43 -1.60 7.05 -10.89
N ASN A 44 -0.83 6.35 -10.05
CA ASN A 44 -0.23 5.06 -10.38
C ASN A 44 -1.14 3.85 -10.10
N ILE A 45 -2.23 4.06 -9.36
CA ILE A 45 -3.04 2.98 -8.77
C ILE A 45 -4.55 3.19 -8.97
N ARG A 46 -4.96 3.82 -10.07
CA ARG A 46 -6.39 4.11 -10.34
C ARG A 46 -6.93 3.43 -11.60
N ASP A 47 -6.16 2.51 -12.19
CA ASP A 47 -6.66 1.74 -13.33
C ASP A 47 -7.88 0.91 -12.88
N PRO A 48 -9.04 1.02 -13.57
CA PRO A 48 -10.27 0.30 -13.20
C PRO A 48 -10.16 -1.23 -13.21
N GLN A 49 -9.19 -1.79 -13.93
CA GLN A 49 -8.95 -3.22 -14.04
C GLN A 49 -7.88 -3.73 -13.06
N MET A 50 -7.15 -2.82 -12.39
CA MET A 50 -6.10 -3.18 -11.44
C MET A 50 -6.68 -3.94 -10.25
N GLN A 51 -5.92 -4.96 -9.81
CA GLN A 51 -6.25 -5.80 -8.66
C GLN A 51 -5.39 -5.42 -7.47
N TYR A 52 -6.00 -5.28 -6.29
CA TYR A 52 -5.36 -4.83 -5.07
C TYR A 52 -5.30 -5.98 -4.07
N TYR A 53 -4.13 -6.20 -3.49
CA TYR A 53 -3.91 -7.26 -2.51
C TYR A 53 -3.38 -6.64 -1.22
N LEU A 54 -4.12 -6.79 -0.13
CA LEU A 54 -3.82 -6.21 1.17
C LEU A 54 -3.49 -7.32 2.17
N CYS A 55 -2.43 -7.12 2.94
CA CYS A 55 -2.03 -8.00 4.01
C CYS A 55 -1.45 -7.17 5.16
N GLY A 56 -1.83 -7.50 6.40
CA GLY A 56 -1.31 -6.84 7.60
C GLY A 56 -2.31 -6.88 8.76
N PRO A 57 -2.11 -6.03 9.79
CA PRO A 57 -3.08 -5.89 10.86
C PRO A 57 -4.45 -5.46 10.33
N VAL A 58 -5.52 -5.98 10.92
CA VAL A 58 -6.91 -5.73 10.49
C VAL A 58 -7.20 -4.24 10.32
N ALA A 59 -6.82 -3.41 11.31
CA ALA A 59 -7.03 -1.97 11.26
C ALA A 59 -6.26 -1.29 10.10
N PHE A 60 -5.07 -1.79 9.75
CA PHE A 60 -4.31 -1.29 8.60
C PHE A 60 -5.01 -1.63 7.29
N MET A 61 -5.47 -2.87 7.13
CA MET A 61 -6.16 -3.30 5.91
C MET A 61 -7.51 -2.58 5.74
N GLN A 62 -8.28 -2.39 6.83
CA GLN A 62 -9.49 -1.55 6.81
C GLN A 62 -9.20 -0.14 6.36
N PHE A 63 -8.14 0.47 6.90
CA PHE A 63 -7.73 1.83 6.57
C PHE A 63 -7.32 1.95 5.10
N ALA A 64 -6.53 1.01 4.57
CA ALA A 64 -6.10 1.00 3.18
C ALA A 64 -7.28 0.72 2.20
N ALA A 65 -8.11 -0.28 2.50
CA ALA A 65 -9.26 -0.63 1.68
C ALA A 65 -10.27 0.52 1.58
N LYS A 66 -10.50 1.24 2.68
CA LYS A 66 -11.35 2.43 2.69
C LYS A 66 -10.84 3.50 1.73
N GLN A 67 -9.54 3.80 1.76
CA GLN A 67 -8.94 4.78 0.84
C GLN A 67 -9.09 4.37 -0.63
N LEU A 68 -8.89 3.08 -0.97
CA LEU A 68 -9.09 2.59 -2.34
C LEU A 68 -10.55 2.78 -2.80
N VAL A 69 -11.53 2.50 -1.94
CA VAL A 69 -12.94 2.74 -2.26
C VAL A 69 -13.24 4.22 -2.45
N GLU A 70 -12.66 5.09 -1.62
CA GLU A 70 -12.79 6.55 -1.75
C GLU A 70 -12.15 7.09 -3.04
N LEU A 71 -11.12 6.41 -3.56
CA LEU A 71 -10.53 6.66 -4.88
C LEU A 71 -11.38 6.12 -6.05
N GLY A 72 -12.55 5.53 -5.77
CA GLY A 72 -13.50 5.04 -6.78
C GLY A 72 -13.25 3.61 -7.25
N ILE A 73 -12.40 2.85 -6.55
CA ILE A 73 -12.05 1.48 -6.93
C ILE A 73 -13.19 0.52 -6.55
N ASN A 74 -13.53 -0.38 -7.47
CA ASN A 74 -14.52 -1.41 -7.22
C ASN A 74 -14.01 -2.36 -6.11
N LYS A 75 -14.85 -2.62 -5.11
CA LYS A 75 -14.56 -3.55 -4.00
C LYS A 75 -14.23 -4.96 -4.48
N ASP A 76 -14.79 -5.39 -5.62
CA ASP A 76 -14.52 -6.71 -6.21
C ASP A 76 -13.04 -6.87 -6.65
N ASN A 77 -12.32 -5.76 -6.81
CA ASN A 77 -10.90 -5.76 -7.15
C ASN A 77 -9.99 -5.69 -5.89
N ILE A 78 -10.55 -5.63 -4.68
CA ILE A 78 -9.80 -5.48 -3.43
C ILE A 78 -9.84 -6.79 -2.64
N HIS A 79 -8.69 -7.45 -2.57
CA HIS A 79 -8.49 -8.74 -1.91
C HIS A 79 -7.68 -8.54 -0.64
N TYR A 80 -8.05 -9.22 0.45
CA TYR A 80 -7.33 -9.11 1.72
C TYR A 80 -7.13 -10.47 2.39
N GLU A 81 -6.02 -10.62 3.11
CA GLU A 81 -5.70 -11.81 3.88
C GLU A 81 -5.41 -11.46 5.35
N CYS A 82 -6.19 -12.04 6.26
CA CYS A 82 -6.00 -11.91 7.71
C CYS A 82 -5.17 -13.08 8.24
N PHE A 83 -3.97 -12.81 8.76
CA PHE A 83 -3.20 -13.81 9.49
C PHE A 83 -3.66 -13.88 10.97
N GLY A 84 -4.59 -14.80 11.26
CA GLY A 84 -5.16 -15.06 12.59
C GLY A 84 -6.48 -15.84 12.51
N PRO A 85 -7.09 -16.31 13.63
CA PRO A 85 -8.38 -17.01 13.58
C PRO A 85 -9.41 -16.08 12.93
N HIS A 86 -10.00 -16.53 11.82
CA HIS A 86 -10.77 -15.71 10.88
C HIS A 86 -11.66 -14.67 11.59
N LYS A 87 -11.35 -13.39 11.39
CA LYS A 87 -12.32 -12.31 11.55
C LYS A 87 -12.74 -11.88 10.14
N VAL A 88 -14.03 -12.06 9.87
CA VAL A 88 -14.67 -11.45 8.70
C VAL A 88 -14.63 -9.94 8.92
N LEU A 89 -14.21 -9.23 7.88
CA LEU A 89 -14.02 -7.78 7.85
C LEU A 89 -15.24 -7.07 7.29
#